data_AF-A0A942A3J4-F1
#
_entry.id   AF-A0A942A3J4-F1
#
_cell.length_a   1.000
_cell.length_b   1.000
_cell.length_c   1.000
_cell.angle_alpha   90.00
_cell.angle_beta   90.00
_cell.angle_gamma   90.00
#
_symmetry.space_group_name_H-M   'P 1'
#
loop_
_entity.id
_entity.type
_entity.pdbx_description
1 polymer ?
#
loop_
_entity_poly.entity_id
_entity_poly.type
_entity_poly.pdbx_seq_one_letter_code
_entity_poly.pdbx_strand_id
1 'polypeptide(L)'
;ETLLKRQYLTRDGKSLIPTERGLRLIQIVQPPIKSPAMTGEWEARLKQVQRGEADLDGFMADIAGYVRAAVTGAFAAAETASPASLTSPPGPLSMNGEGDKPAPRREPVPTDRLCPALRGRERPWWCRR
;
A
#
# COMPACT_ATOMS: atom_id res chain seq x y z
N GLU A 1 16.17 -4.28 -0.86
CA GLU A 1 15.74 -4.73 -2.21
C GLU A 1 14.22 -4.63 -2.47
N THR A 2 13.36 -4.85 -1.48
CA THR A 2 11.89 -4.94 -1.67
C THR A 2 11.24 -3.74 -2.36
N LEU A 3 11.72 -2.51 -2.09
CA LEU A 3 11.18 -1.30 -2.73
C LEU A 3 11.45 -1.22 -4.24
N LEU A 4 12.58 -1.77 -4.71
CA LEU A 4 12.88 -1.93 -6.15
C LEU A 4 12.03 -3.05 -6.75
N LYS A 5 11.93 -4.21 -6.07
CA LYS A 5 11.11 -5.35 -6.52
C LYS A 5 9.63 -4.97 -6.69
N ARG A 6 9.11 -4.11 -5.81
CA ARG A 6 7.73 -3.59 -5.86
C ARG A 6 7.56 -2.34 -6.75
N GLN A 7 8.62 -1.92 -7.44
CA GLN A 7 8.61 -0.79 -8.37
C GLN A 7 8.16 0.52 -7.71
N TYR A 8 8.52 0.74 -6.43
CA TYR A 8 8.36 2.04 -5.78
C TYR A 8 9.57 2.95 -6.01
N LEU A 9 10.75 2.36 -6.18
CA LEU A 9 12.00 3.03 -6.54
C LEU A 9 12.52 2.47 -7.88
N THR A 10 13.29 3.28 -8.61
CA THR A 10 14.15 2.86 -9.71
C THR A 10 15.61 3.22 -9.43
N ARG A 11 16.54 2.58 -10.12
CA ARG A 11 17.98 2.87 -10.03
C ARG A 11 18.41 3.64 -11.27
N ASP A 12 19.06 4.76 -11.04
CA ASP A 12 19.77 5.51 -12.07
C ASP A 12 21.25 5.60 -11.66
N GLY A 13 22.06 4.69 -12.18
CA GLY A 13 23.44 4.49 -11.74
C GLY A 13 23.54 4.19 -10.23
N LYS A 14 24.12 5.13 -9.48
CA LYS A 14 24.28 5.06 -8.01
C LYS A 14 23.12 5.71 -7.24
N SER A 15 22.20 6.36 -7.93
CA SER A 15 21.07 7.09 -7.35
C SER A 15 19.81 6.21 -7.29
N LEU A 16 19.00 6.42 -6.26
CA LEU A 16 17.67 5.82 -6.12
C LEU A 16 16.62 6.90 -6.32
N ILE A 17 15.77 6.73 -7.34
CA ILE A 17 14.76 7.71 -7.73
C ILE A 17 13.37 7.14 -7.44
N PRO A 18 12.47 7.89 -6.80
CA PRO A 18 11.09 7.44 -6.61
C PRO A 18 10.37 7.37 -7.95
N THR A 19 9.60 6.30 -8.14
CA THR A 19 8.67 6.19 -9.26
C THR A 19 7.38 6.96 -8.93
N GLU A 20 6.58 7.24 -9.96
CA GLU A 20 5.23 7.81 -9.80
C GLU A 20 4.37 6.99 -8.80
N ARG A 21 4.45 5.66 -8.87
CA ARG A 21 3.77 4.76 -7.93
C ARG A 21 4.27 4.94 -6.49
N GLY A 22 5.58 5.13 -6.31
CA GLY A 22 6.20 5.43 -5.01
C GLY A 22 5.75 6.78 -4.45
N LEU A 23 5.70 7.82 -5.29
CA LEU A 23 5.23 9.15 -4.91
C LEU A 23 3.76 9.12 -4.46
N ARG A 24 2.87 8.52 -5.26
CA ARG A 24 1.46 8.36 -4.89
C ARG A 24 1.28 7.59 -3.59
N LEU A 25 2.06 6.53 -3.36
CA LEU A 25 2.00 5.79 -2.10
C LEU A 25 2.34 6.69 -0.90
N ILE A 26 3.42 7.46 -0.98
CA ILE A 26 3.85 8.36 0.11
C ILE A 26 2.81 9.46 0.38
N GLN A 27 2.09 9.92 -0.64
CA GLN A 27 1.02 10.90 -0.50
C GLN A 27 -0.20 10.34 0.25
N ILE A 28 -0.57 9.07 -0.02
CA ILE A 28 -1.73 8.42 0.60
C ILE A 28 -1.44 7.99 2.06
N VAL A 29 -0.19 7.65 2.37
CA VAL A 29 0.19 7.21 3.72
C VAL A 29 0.18 8.38 4.71
N GLN A 30 -0.43 8.14 5.86
CA GLN A 30 -0.60 9.11 6.95
C GLN A 30 0.75 9.62 7.48
N PRO A 31 0.87 10.91 7.81
CA PRO A 31 2.12 11.52 8.29
C PRO A 31 2.83 10.79 9.43
N PRO A 32 2.16 10.30 10.47
CA PRO A 32 2.85 9.63 11.59
C PRO A 32 3.56 8.35 11.14
N ILE A 33 2.92 7.52 10.29
CA ILE A 33 3.45 6.23 9.83
C ILE A 33 4.73 6.41 8.99
N LYS A 34 4.82 7.50 8.22
CA LYS A 34 5.99 7.80 7.39
C LYS A 34 7.09 8.57 8.14
N SER A 35 6.91 8.85 9.43
CA SER A 35 7.90 9.57 10.23
C SER A 35 9.01 8.63 10.75
N PRO A 36 10.30 8.97 10.56
CA PRO A 36 11.40 8.22 11.15
C PRO A 36 11.38 8.30 12.68
N ALA A 37 10.88 9.40 13.27
CA ALA A 37 10.80 9.56 14.71
C ALA A 37 9.88 8.52 15.35
N MET A 38 8.68 8.33 14.78
CA MET A 38 7.71 7.34 15.26
C MET A 38 8.27 5.91 15.17
N THR A 39 9.00 5.60 14.09
CA THR A 39 9.69 4.31 13.96
C THR A 39 10.74 4.14 15.07
N GLY A 40 11.50 5.20 15.37
CA GLY A 40 12.51 5.18 16.43
C GLY A 40 11.91 4.97 17.82
N GLU A 41 10.76 5.58 18.12
CA GLU A 41 10.04 5.37 19.38
C GLU A 41 9.62 3.91 19.57
N TRP A 42 9.10 3.29 18.50
CA TRP A 42 8.72 1.87 18.52
C TRP A 42 9.91 0.95 18.71
N GLU A 43 11.02 1.21 18.01
CA GLU A 43 12.28 0.46 18.20
C GLU A 43 12.83 0.60 19.62
N ALA A 44 12.74 1.80 20.22
CA ALA A 44 13.16 2.03 21.59
C ALA A 44 12.29 1.23 22.59
N ARG A 45 10.97 1.22 22.40
CA ARG A 45 10.03 0.41 23.21
C ARG A 45 10.28 -1.08 23.04
N LEU A 46 10.50 -1.56 21.81
CA LEU A 46 10.87 -2.96 21.57
C LEU A 46 12.13 -3.36 22.33
N LYS A 47 13.14 -2.48 22.39
CA LYS A 47 14.35 -2.72 23.19
C LYS A 47 14.07 -2.79 24.70
N GLN A 48 13.13 -1.98 25.22
CA GLN A 48 12.71 -2.04 26.63
C GLN A 48 12.01 -3.36 26.94
N VAL A 49 11.08 -3.78 26.07
CA VAL A 49 10.39 -5.08 26.20
C VAL A 49 11.40 -6.23 26.17
N GLN A 50 12.39 -6.18 25.27
CA GLN A 50 13.47 -7.18 25.22
C GLN A 50 14.29 -7.26 26.53
N ARG A 51 14.46 -6.14 27.23
CA ARG A 51 15.14 -6.08 28.54
C ARG A 51 14.23 -6.42 29.72
N GLY A 52 12.93 -6.63 29.49
CA GLY A 52 11.94 -6.84 30.56
C GLY A 52 11.54 -5.55 31.30
N GLU A 53 11.86 -4.38 30.75
CA GLU A 53 11.54 -3.06 31.33
C GLU A 53 10.15 -2.56 30.93
N ALA A 54 9.52 -3.18 29.95
CA ALA A 54 8.19 -2.86 29.47
C ALA A 54 7.39 -4.14 29.19
N ASP A 55 6.07 -4.06 29.37
CA ASP A 55 5.16 -5.16 29.10
C ASP A 55 4.91 -5.36 27.59
N LEU A 56 5.03 -6.60 27.14
CA LEU A 56 4.79 -6.96 25.74
C LEU A 56 3.30 -6.83 25.40
N ASP A 57 2.41 -7.24 26.30
CA ASP A 57 0.97 -7.26 26.01
C ASP A 57 0.44 -5.83 25.88
N GLY A 58 0.84 -4.93 26.78
CA GLY A 58 0.56 -3.50 26.67
C GLY A 58 1.13 -2.87 25.39
N PHE A 59 2.36 -3.20 25.02
CA PHE A 59 2.94 -2.72 23.75
C PHE A 59 2.15 -3.18 22.52
N MET A 60 1.71 -4.45 22.50
CA MET A 60 0.90 -4.98 21.41
C MET A 60 -0.52 -4.38 21.39
N ALA A 61 -1.11 -4.09 22.56
CA ALA A 61 -2.37 -3.39 22.67
C ALA A 61 -2.29 -1.96 22.10
N ASP A 62 -1.20 -1.25 22.40
CA ASP A 62 -0.92 0.09 21.85
C ASP A 62 -0.81 0.06 20.32
N ILE A 63 -0.06 -0.91 19.76
CA ILE A 63 0.02 -1.10 18.30
C ILE A 63 -1.35 -1.38 17.71
N ALA A 64 -2.13 -2.28 18.31
CA ALA A 64 -3.46 -2.62 17.82
C ALA A 64 -4.40 -1.41 17.83
N GLY A 65 -4.38 -0.61 18.90
CA GLY A 65 -5.11 0.65 18.99
C GLY A 65 -4.70 1.64 17.91
N TYR A 66 -3.39 1.79 17.70
CA TYR A 66 -2.85 2.65 16.65
C TYR A 66 -3.30 2.21 15.25
N VAL A 67 -3.19 0.92 14.93
CA VAL A 67 -3.61 0.39 13.62
C VAL A 67 -5.10 0.60 13.38
N ARG A 68 -5.95 0.38 14.40
CA ARG A 68 -7.38 0.66 14.29
C ARG A 68 -7.63 2.14 13.99
N ALA A 69 -7.02 3.04 14.74
CA ALA A 69 -7.17 4.48 14.54
C ALA A 69 -6.70 4.91 13.15
N ALA A 70 -5.55 4.40 12.70
CA ALA A 70 -5.00 4.66 11.38
C ALA A 70 -5.96 4.17 10.29
N VAL A 71 -6.43 2.93 10.35
CA VAL A 71 -7.34 2.38 9.33
C VAL A 71 -8.64 3.18 9.26
N THR A 72 -9.25 3.49 10.42
CA THR A 72 -10.45 4.33 10.48
C THR A 72 -10.21 5.71 9.85
N GLY A 73 -9.09 6.36 10.18
CA GLY A 73 -8.73 7.66 9.61
C GLY A 73 -8.51 7.60 8.09
N ALA A 74 -7.91 6.52 7.59
CA ALA A 74 -7.70 6.33 6.15
C ALA A 74 -9.03 6.18 5.38
N PHE A 75 -9.98 5.40 5.91
CA PHE A 75 -11.29 5.25 5.29
C PHE A 75 -12.12 6.54 5.34
N ALA A 76 -12.06 7.30 6.44
CA ALA A 76 -12.71 8.60 6.53
C ALA A 76 -12.14 9.63 5.53
N ALA A 77 -10.81 9.64 5.34
CA ALA A 77 -10.16 10.48 4.35
C ALA A 77 -10.50 10.07 2.89
N ALA A 78 -10.74 8.77 2.65
CA ALA A 78 -11.16 8.29 1.33
C ALA A 78 -12.59 8.74 0.98
N GLU A 79 -13.49 8.80 1.96
CA GLU A 79 -14.90 9.21 1.74
C GLU A 79 -15.05 10.71 1.45
N THR A 80 -14.14 11.53 1.97
CA THR A 80 -14.11 12.98 1.70
C THR A 80 -13.45 13.34 0.37
N ALA A 81 -12.78 12.39 -0.29
CA ALA A 81 -12.14 12.56 -1.59
C ALA A 81 -13.03 12.14 -2.77
N SER A 82 -14.34 12.43 -2.71
CA SER A 82 -15.30 12.16 -3.79
C SER A 82 -15.00 12.99 -5.05
N PRO A 83 -15.07 12.43 -6.28
CA PRO A 83 -14.60 13.09 -7.50
C PRO A 83 -15.70 13.94 -8.16
N ALA A 84 -15.77 15.22 -7.81
CA ALA A 84 -16.37 16.26 -8.65
C ALA A 84 -15.28 17.32 -8.85
N SER A 85 -14.74 17.62 -10.04
CA SER A 85 -15.38 17.76 -11.34
C SER A 85 -14.33 17.67 -12.45
N LEU A 86 -14.48 16.73 -13.39
CA LEU A 86 -13.89 16.82 -14.73
C LEU A 86 -14.89 16.23 -15.73
N THR A 87 -16.05 16.87 -15.90
CA THR A 87 -16.86 16.64 -17.10
C THR A 87 -17.77 17.83 -17.42
N SER A 88 -17.31 18.66 -18.35
CA SER A 88 -18.15 19.22 -19.40
C SER A 88 -17.25 19.75 -20.51
N PRO A 89 -17.21 19.10 -21.68
CA PRO A 89 -16.79 19.77 -22.90
C PRO A 89 -18.03 20.41 -23.57
N PRO A 90 -17.97 21.67 -24.04
CA PRO A 90 -18.84 22.10 -25.12
C PRO A 90 -18.30 21.47 -26.42
N GLY A 91 -19.11 20.68 -27.12
CA GLY A 91 -18.77 20.21 -28.47
C GLY A 91 -19.00 21.30 -29.52
N PRO A 92 -18.94 20.97 -30.83
CA PRO A 92 -18.12 19.96 -31.50
C PRO A 92 -17.18 20.63 -32.53
N LEU A 93 -16.34 19.85 -33.24
CA LEU A 93 -15.92 19.99 -34.66
C LEU A 93 -14.49 19.45 -34.89
N SER A 94 -14.39 18.31 -35.57
CA SER A 94 -13.56 18.10 -36.77
C SER A 94 -13.32 16.62 -37.03
N MET A 95 -13.70 16.18 -38.22
CA MET A 95 -13.29 14.91 -38.81
C MET A 95 -11.80 14.95 -39.16
N ASN A 96 -11.10 13.84 -38.96
CA ASN A 96 -10.27 13.13 -39.96
C ASN A 96 -9.23 12.22 -39.28
N GLY A 97 -9.01 11.04 -39.86
CA GLY A 97 -7.69 10.41 -39.88
C GLY A 97 -7.54 9.08 -39.13
N GLU A 98 -7.54 8.01 -39.93
CA GLU A 98 -6.61 6.86 -39.88
C GLU A 98 -6.58 5.94 -38.63
N GLY A 99 -6.55 4.64 -38.93
CA GLY A 99 -6.84 3.56 -37.99
C GLY A 99 -5.74 3.19 -36.99
N ASP A 100 -6.19 2.53 -35.92
CA ASP A 100 -5.41 1.53 -35.22
C ASP A 100 -6.33 0.43 -34.66
N LYS A 101 -5.90 -0.82 -34.84
CA LYS A 101 -6.66 -2.05 -34.66
C LYS A 101 -6.68 -2.43 -33.17
N PRO A 102 -7.83 -2.67 -32.51
CA PRO A 102 -7.82 -2.95 -31.07
C PRO A 102 -7.28 -4.35 -30.75
N ALA A 103 -6.34 -4.42 -29.81
CA ALA A 103 -5.79 -5.66 -29.25
C ALA A 103 -6.86 -6.51 -28.53
N PRO A 104 -6.72 -7.85 -28.48
CA PRO A 104 -7.75 -8.73 -27.91
C PRO A 104 -7.90 -8.54 -26.40
N ARG A 105 -9.14 -8.30 -25.99
CA ARG A 105 -9.60 -8.18 -24.60
C ARG A 105 -9.44 -9.54 -23.90
N ARG A 106 -8.67 -9.60 -22.81
CA ARG A 106 -8.58 -10.82 -21.97
C ARG A 106 -9.92 -11.04 -21.25
N GLU A 107 -10.52 -12.21 -21.44
CA GLU A 107 -11.70 -12.64 -20.69
C GLU A 107 -11.37 -12.87 -19.20
N PRO A 108 -12.34 -12.65 -18.30
CA PRO A 108 -12.16 -12.96 -16.88
C PRO A 108 -12.05 -14.48 -16.66
N VAL A 109 -11.07 -14.88 -15.85
CA VAL A 109 -10.87 -16.29 -15.47
C VAL A 109 -12.06 -16.79 -14.63
N PRO A 110 -12.70 -17.91 -15.00
CA PRO A 110 -13.81 -18.48 -14.25
C PRO A 110 -13.41 -18.95 -12.84
N THR A 111 -14.29 -18.71 -11.88
CA THR A 111 -14.12 -18.93 -10.43
C THR A 111 -13.92 -20.40 -10.04
N ASP A 112 -14.25 -21.36 -10.91
CA ASP A 112 -14.12 -22.80 -10.67
C ASP A 112 -12.66 -23.30 -10.59
N ARG A 113 -11.67 -22.47 -10.91
CA ARG A 113 -10.24 -22.82 -10.76
C ARG A 113 -9.59 -22.34 -9.46
N LEU A 114 -10.34 -21.74 -8.53
CA LEU A 114 -9.79 -21.23 -7.26
C LEU A 114 -9.75 -22.27 -6.12
N CYS A 115 -10.36 -23.45 -6.29
CA CYS A 115 -10.48 -24.42 -5.19
C CYS A 115 -9.27 -25.34 -4.89
N PRO A 116 -8.24 -25.53 -5.73
CA PRO A 116 -7.08 -26.34 -5.31
C PRO A 116 -6.04 -25.57 -4.47
N ALA A 117 -6.05 -24.23 -4.47
CA ALA A 117 -4.98 -23.41 -3.89
C ALA A 117 -5.10 -23.18 -2.36
N LEU A 118 -6.18 -23.62 -1.72
CA LEU A 118 -6.41 -23.42 -0.27
C LEU A 118 -6.08 -24.64 0.59
N ARG A 119 -5.53 -25.71 -0.01
CA ARG A 119 -5.10 -26.92 0.73
C ARG A 119 -3.58 -26.96 0.85
N GLY A 120 -3.04 -26.01 1.61
CA GLY A 120 -1.60 -25.91 1.86
C GLY A 120 -1.30 -24.85 2.91
N ARG A 121 -1.78 -25.04 4.14
CA ARG A 121 -1.41 -24.21 5.29
C ARG A 121 0.06 -24.46 5.63
N GLU A 122 0.95 -23.69 5.01
CA GLU A 122 2.27 -23.46 5.57
C GLU A 122 2.13 -22.65 6.85
N ARG A 123 2.75 -23.14 7.92
CA ARG A 123 2.71 -22.50 9.24
C ARG A 123 3.32 -21.09 9.14
N PRO A 124 2.72 -20.08 9.78
CA PRO A 124 3.25 -18.73 9.73
C PRO A 124 4.63 -18.62 10.39
N TRP A 125 5.45 -17.71 9.86
CA TRP A 125 6.88 -17.57 10.13
C TRP A 125 7.26 -17.35 11.61
N TRP A 126 6.35 -16.85 12.44
CA TRP A 126 6.57 -16.64 13.89
C TRP A 126 6.44 -17.93 14.73
N CYS A 127 6.06 -19.07 14.14
CA CYS A 127 6.10 -20.38 14.80
C CYS A 127 7.48 -21.06 14.71
N ARG A 128 8.52 -20.39 14.22
CA ARG A 128 9.84 -20.99 14.02
C ARG A 128 10.91 -20.22 14.80
N ARG A 129 11.05 -20.66 16.05
CA ARG A 129 12.15 -20.41 17.02
C ARG A 129 12.09 -19.12 17.82
#